data_AF-A0A2I0HGN0-F1
#
_entry.id   AF-A0A2I0HGN0-F1
#
_cell.length_a   1.000
_cell.length_b   1.000
_cell.length_c   1.000
_cell.angle_alpha   90.00
_cell.angle_beta   90.00
_cell.angle_gamma   90.00
#
_symmetry.space_group_name_H-M   'P 1'
#
loop_
_entity.id
_entity.type
_entity.pdbx_description
1 polymer ?
#
loop_
_entity_poly.entity_id
_entity_poly.type
_entity_poly.pdbx_seq_one_letter_code
_entity_poly.pdbx_strand_id
1 'polypeptide(L)' 'MIEDDCADNGIPLSNVTSKILAKVIEYYKKHVEAAAESKSEDRPSPATAAEDELKAWDADFVK' A
#
# COMPACT_ATOMS: atom_id res chain seq x y z
N MET A 1 -4.40 17.08 -5.37
CA MET A 1 -2.93 17.16 -5.18
C MET A 1 -2.16 17.02 -6.49
N ILE A 2 -2.57 16.13 -7.41
CA ILE A 2 -2.03 16.10 -8.79
C ILE A 2 -2.64 17.19 -9.69
N GLU A 3 -3.82 17.70 -9.34
CA GLU A 3 -4.57 18.69 -10.14
C GLU A 3 -4.04 20.13 -10.05
N ASP A 4 -3.09 20.40 -9.16
CA ASP A 4 -2.66 21.76 -8.81
C ASP A 4 -1.21 22.07 -9.27
N ASP A 5 -0.69 21.30 -10.24
CA ASP A 5 0.66 21.42 -10.85
C ASP A 5 1.85 21.30 -9.85
N CYS A 6 1.56 21.16 -8.55
CA CYS A 6 2.51 21.11 -7.45
C CYS A 6 3.39 19.84 -7.44
N ALA A 7 3.11 18.87 -8.31
CA ALA A 7 3.83 17.59 -8.38
C ALA A 7 4.99 17.58 -9.39
N ASP A 8 5.09 18.57 -10.29
CA ASP A 8 6.10 18.58 -11.37
C ASP A 8 7.55 18.69 -10.87
N ASN A 9 7.76 19.33 -9.72
CA ASN A 9 9.07 19.42 -9.06
C ASN A 9 9.25 18.42 -7.91
N GLY A 10 8.32 17.46 -7.77
CA GLY A 10 8.24 16.55 -6.64
C GLY A 10 7.67 17.20 -5.38
N ILE A 11 7.03 16.39 -4.53
CA ILE A 11 6.44 16.86 -3.27
C ILE A 11 7.48 16.73 -2.16
N PRO A 12 7.99 17.83 -1.58
CA PRO A 12 9.00 17.76 -0.52
C PRO A 12 8.40 17.22 0.79
N LEU A 13 8.96 16.14 1.30
CA LEU A 13 8.60 15.54 2.60
C LEU A 13 9.73 15.75 3.61
N SER A 14 9.83 16.94 4.18
CA SER A 14 10.95 17.34 5.06
C SER A 14 11.09 16.49 6.33
N ASN A 15 10.02 15.84 6.77
CA ASN A 15 9.97 15.04 8.00
C ASN A 15 10.11 13.53 7.76
N VAL A 16 10.29 13.10 6.51
CA VAL A 16 10.37 11.68 6.14
C VAL A 16 11.74 11.40 5.56
N THR A 17 12.48 10.48 6.19
CA THR A 17 13.77 10.03 5.63
C THR A 17 13.53 9.09 4.46
N SER A 18 14.52 8.97 3.55
CA SER A 18 14.42 8.06 2.40
C SER A 18 14.11 6.61 2.81
N LYS A 19 14.64 6.16 3.96
CA LYS A 19 14.37 4.83 4.51
C LYS A 19 12.91 4.65 4.92
N ILE A 20 12.31 5.66 5.56
CA ILE A 20 10.90 5.62 5.94
C ILE A 20 10.02 5.72 4.69
N LEU A 21 10.36 6.59 3.73
CA LEU A 21 9.64 6.70 2.48
C LEU A 21 9.63 5.38 1.70
N ALA A 22 10.76 4.66 1.66
CA ALA A 22 10.83 3.34 1.03
C ALA A 22 9.86 2.34 1.68
N LYS A 23 9.79 2.30 3.01
CA LYS A 23 8.81 1.48 3.74
C LYS A 23 7.37 1.87 3.41
N VAL A 24 7.07 3.17 3.35
CA VAL A 24 5.73 3.67 3.00
C VAL A 24 5.33 3.22 1.59
N ILE A 25 6.25 3.32 0.61
CA ILE A 25 6.01 2.86 -0.76
C ILE A 25 5.75 1.34 -0.81
N GLU A 26 6.53 0.55 -0.07
CA GLU A 26 6.35 -0.90 0.04
C GLU A 26 4.97 -1.25 0.60
N TYR A 27 4.57 -0.59 1.69
CA TYR A 27 3.24 -0.75 2.29
C TYR A 27 2.11 -0.49 1.31
N TYR A 28 2.18 0.63 0.57
CA TYR A 28 1.16 0.97 -0.42
C TYR A 28 1.10 -0.06 -1.56
N LYS A 29 2.25 -0.52 -2.07
CA LYS A 29 2.29 -1.54 -3.13
C LYS A 29 1.60 -2.83 -2.69
N LYS A 30 1.93 -3.35 -1.50
CA LYS A 30 1.32 -4.58 -0.97
C LYS A 30 -0.21 -4.49 -0.90
N HIS A 31 -0.74 -3.33 -0.49
CA HIS A 31 -2.18 -3.12 -0.38
C HIS A 31 -2.88 -2.98 -1.72
N VAL A 32 -2.25 -2.32 -2.69
CA VAL A 32 -2.79 -2.20 -4.05
C VAL A 32 -2.86 -3.57 -4.72
N GLU A 33 -1.81 -4.38 -4.56
CA GLU A 33 -1.77 -5.76 -5.06
C GLU A 33 -2.87 -6.62 -4.41
N ALA A 34 -2.98 -6.59 -3.08
CA ALA A 34 -4.03 -7.31 -2.37
C ALA A 34 -5.45 -6.87 -2.81
N ALA A 35 -5.69 -5.57 -2.99
CA ALA A 35 -6.96 -5.06 -3.46
C ALA A 35 -7.28 -5.47 -4.91
N ALA A 36 -6.27 -5.62 -5.77
CA ALA A 36 -6.46 -6.13 -7.14
C ALA A 36 -6.83 -7.61 -7.13
N GLU A 37 -6.22 -8.41 -6.27
CA GLU A 37 -6.51 -9.83 -6.10
C GLU A 37 -7.93 -10.07 -5.56
N SER A 38 -8.40 -9.23 -4.63
CA SER A 38 -9.77 -9.32 -4.07
C SER A 38 -10.89 -8.96 -5.05
N LYS A 39 -10.60 -8.24 -6.14
CA LYS A 39 -11.60 -7.80 -7.14
C LYS A 39 -11.82 -8.79 -8.29
N SER A 40 -11.07 -9.89 -8.34
CA SER A 40 -11.23 -10.90 -9.39
C SER A 40 -12.50 -11.73 -9.14
N GLU A 41 -13.55 -11.51 -9.94
CA GLU A 41 -14.89 -12.15 -9.83
C GLU A 41 -14.89 -13.69 -10.00
N ASP A 42 -13.77 -14.28 -10.43
CA ASP A 42 -13.64 -15.72 -10.76
C ASP A 42 -13.35 -16.62 -9.54
N ARG A 43 -13.17 -16.05 -8.33
CA ARG A 43 -12.84 -16.83 -7.12
C ARG A 43 -14.06 -16.97 -6.18
N PRO A 44 -14.49 -18.20 -5.82
CA PRO A 44 -15.46 -18.38 -4.74
C PRO A 44 -14.81 -17.92 -3.44
N SER A 45 -15.39 -16.92 -2.78
CA SER A 45 -14.82 -16.20 -1.64
C SER A 45 -14.10 -17.07 -0.61
N PRO A 46 -12.81 -16.80 -0.36
CA PRO A 46 -12.26 -16.78 0.98
C PRO A 46 -11.79 -15.33 1.24
N ALA A 47 -12.67 -14.34 1.04
CA ALA A 47 -12.36 -12.92 1.27
C ALA A 47 -11.68 -12.72 2.64
N THR A 48 -12.05 -13.55 3.63
CA THR A 48 -11.46 -13.60 4.95
C THR A 48 -9.99 -14.05 4.97
N ALA A 49 -9.57 -15.03 4.16
CA ALA A 49 -8.21 -15.56 4.19
C ALA A 49 -7.17 -14.58 3.64
N ALA A 50 -7.46 -13.95 2.49
CA ALA A 50 -6.56 -12.94 1.91
C ALA A 50 -6.49 -11.68 2.79
N GLU A 51 -7.61 -11.29 3.41
CA GLU A 51 -7.63 -10.21 4.40
C GLU A 51 -6.84 -10.56 5.66
N ASP A 52 -6.93 -11.79 6.16
CA ASP A 52 -6.20 -12.23 7.35
C ASP A 52 -4.70 -12.36 7.08
N GLU A 53 -4.30 -12.79 5.88
CA GLU A 53 -2.90 -12.74 5.42
C GLU A 53 -2.38 -11.31 5.34
N LEU A 54 -3.18 -10.37 4.81
CA LEU A 54 -2.80 -8.96 4.75
C LEU A 54 -2.66 -8.35 6.15
N LYS A 55 -3.57 -8.66 7.09
CA LYS A 55 -3.47 -8.23 8.49
C LYS A 55 -2.24 -8.81 9.20
N ALA A 56 -1.91 -10.07 8.94
CA ALA A 56 -0.73 -10.71 9.52
C ALA A 56 0.55 -10.05 8.99
N TRP A 57 0.58 -9.74 7.70
CA TRP A 57 1.68 -9.00 7.08
C TRP A 57 1.81 -7.60 7.67
N ASP A 58 0.70 -6.87 7.86
CA ASP A 58 0.71 -5.54 8.49
C ASP A 58 1.34 -5.57 9.88
N ALA A 59 0.96 -6.56 10.70
CA ALA A 59 1.48 -6.72 12.05
C ALA A 59 2.98 -7.02 12.10
N ASP A 60 3.52 -7.69 11.08
CA ASP A 60 4.96 -7.93 10.96
C ASP A 60 5.70 -6.72 10.38
N PHE A 61 5.08 -6.02 9.43
CA PHE A 61 5.68 -4.87 8.75
C PHE A 61 5.91 -3.67 9.68
N VAL A 62 5.01 -3.47 10.65
CA VAL A 62 5.13 -2.38 11.64
C VAL A 62 6.07 -2.68 12.80
N LYS A 63 6.57 -3.92 12.90
CA LYS A 63 7.50 -4.36 13.94
C LYS A 63 8.91 -3.75 13.75
#